data_AF-A0A7R9D753-F1
#
_entry.id   AF-A0A7R9D753-F1
#
_cell.length_a   1.000
_cell.length_b   1.000
_cell.length_c   1.000
_cell.angle_alpha   90.00
_cell.angle_beta   90.00
_cell.angle_gamma   90.00
#
_symmetry.space_group_name_H-M   'P 1'
#
loop_
_entity.id
_entity.type
_entity.pdbx_description
1 polymer ?
#
loop_
_entity_poly.entity_id
_entity_poly.type
_entity_poly.pdbx_seq_one_letter_code
_entity_poly.pdbx_strand_id
1 'polypeptide(L)'
;MIGLTVAILVVKDSSCQKARNHFNLEVECLGSPCEHDGNCVNTPGSFACNCTQGFTGPRCETNVNECESHPCQNDGSCLDDPGTFRCVCMPGNDQGKSGKRSGISLVKLSRHHVE
;
A
#
# COMPACT_ATOMS: atom_id res chain seq x y z
N MET A 1 66.98 15.85 -2.19
CA MET A 1 67.07 15.35 -3.59
C MET A 1 67.08 13.83 -3.47
N ILE A 2 65.98 13.09 -3.46
CA ILE A 2 64.97 12.79 -4.51
C ILE A 2 63.68 12.43 -3.72
N GLY A 3 62.51 13.04 -3.92
CA GLY A 3 61.71 12.98 -5.14
C GLY A 3 60.78 11.76 -5.11
N LEU A 4 59.81 11.71 -4.20
CA LEU A 4 58.65 10.80 -4.34
C LEU A 4 57.40 11.40 -3.67
N THR A 5 56.79 12.35 -4.36
CA THR A 5 55.35 12.61 -4.30
C THR A 5 54.60 11.34 -4.71
N VAL A 6 54.09 10.56 -3.76
CA VAL A 6 52.91 9.71 -4.00
C VAL A 6 52.08 9.61 -2.72
N ALA A 7 50.88 10.17 -2.81
CA ALA A 7 49.69 9.89 -2.00
C ALA A 7 49.70 10.29 -0.51
N ILE A 8 49.41 11.57 -0.27
CA ILE A 8 48.37 11.91 0.72
C ILE A 8 47.05 11.34 0.19
N LEU A 9 46.89 10.03 0.33
CA LEU A 9 45.61 9.34 0.28
C LEU A 9 45.53 8.57 1.59
N VAL A 10 45.42 9.34 2.69
CA VAL A 10 44.62 8.84 3.81
C VAL A 10 43.29 8.52 3.15
N VAL A 11 43.01 7.23 3.11
CA VAL A 11 41.90 6.62 2.41
C VAL A 11 40.66 7.46 2.70
N LYS A 12 40.15 8.16 1.67
CA LYS A 12 38.75 8.55 1.58
C LYS A 12 37.97 7.26 1.40
N ASP A 13 38.02 6.37 2.39
CA ASP A 13 37.16 5.20 2.42
C ASP A 13 35.85 5.65 3.06
N SER A 14 34.83 5.58 2.24
CA SER A 14 33.48 6.12 2.31
C SER A 14 32.63 5.59 3.48
N SER A 15 33.24 5.15 4.57
CA SER A 15 32.60 4.47 5.69
C SER A 15 32.89 5.22 6.99
N CYS A 16 31.94 6.07 7.40
CA CYS A 16 31.91 6.77 8.71
C CYS A 16 32.63 8.13 8.82
N GLN A 17 32.26 9.09 7.97
CA GLN A 17 32.27 10.51 8.33
C GLN A 17 30.84 11.05 8.25
N LYS A 18 29.96 10.55 9.13
CA LYS A 18 28.66 11.18 9.34
C LYS A 18 28.83 12.36 10.30
N ALA A 19 29.42 13.43 9.78
CA ALA A 19 29.46 14.74 10.42
C ALA A 19 29.04 15.80 9.41
N ARG A 20 27.71 15.92 9.22
CA ARG A 20 27.10 17.20 8.89
C ARG A 20 26.27 17.62 10.10
N ASN A 21 26.61 18.80 10.63
CA ASN A 21 25.85 19.58 11.60
C ASN A 21 24.33 19.49 11.33
N HIS A 22 23.56 19.31 12.40
CA HIS A 22 22.10 19.39 12.50
C HIS A 22 21.35 19.73 11.20
N PHE A 23 21.13 18.72 10.36
CA PHE A 23 20.08 18.76 9.35
C PHE A 23 19.05 17.75 9.81
N ASN A 24 17.90 18.25 10.27
CA ASN A 24 16.79 17.46 10.75
C ASN A 24 16.53 16.33 9.74
N LEU A 25 16.82 15.09 10.13
CA LEU A 25 16.52 13.94 9.30
C LEU A 25 15.03 13.71 9.49
N GLU A 26 14.21 14.48 8.77
CA GLU A 26 12.77 14.27 8.61
C GLU A 26 12.57 12.90 7.95
N VAL A 27 12.71 11.85 8.74
CA VAL A 27 12.27 10.51 8.38
C VAL A 27 10.84 10.43 8.90
N GLU A 28 9.95 11.05 8.13
CA GLU A 28 8.51 11.11 8.41
C GLU A 28 7.88 9.72 8.61
N CYS A 29 8.51 8.66 8.09
CA CYS A 29 8.11 7.28 8.33
C CYS A 29 8.49 6.68 9.70
N LEU A 30 9.33 7.32 10.52
CA LEU A 30 9.71 6.79 11.85
C LEU A 30 8.54 6.67 12.81
N GLY A 31 7.49 7.48 12.62
CA GLY A 31 6.28 7.45 13.43
C GLY A 31 5.24 6.42 12.98
N SER A 32 5.56 5.60 11.97
CA SER A 32 4.59 4.70 11.30
C SER A 32 3.27 5.42 10.97
N PRO A 33 3.31 6.51 10.18
CA PRO A 33 2.14 7.34 9.96
C PRO A 33 1.05 6.66 9.12
N CYS A 34 1.36 5.56 8.43
CA CYS A 34 0.39 4.82 7.61
C CYS A 34 -0.36 3.79 8.46
N GLU A 35 -1.69 3.84 8.42
CA GLU A 35 -2.59 2.89 9.07
C GLU A 35 -2.76 1.62 8.22
N HIS A 36 -3.37 0.58 8.79
CA HIS A 36 -3.76 -0.67 8.11
C HIS A 36 -2.63 -1.35 7.31
N ASP A 37 -1.43 -1.40 7.90
CA ASP A 37 -0.22 -1.98 7.30
C ASP A 37 0.21 -1.32 5.98
N GLY A 38 -0.18 -0.06 5.75
CA GLY A 38 0.27 0.72 4.59
C GLY A 38 1.79 0.92 4.57
N ASN A 39 2.40 0.80 3.39
CA ASN A 39 3.84 0.99 3.25
C ASN A 39 4.20 2.48 3.19
N CYS A 40 4.96 2.94 4.17
CA CYS A 40 5.40 4.34 4.24
C CYS A 40 6.64 4.59 3.37
N VAL A 41 6.58 5.65 2.57
CA VAL A 41 7.70 6.12 1.74
C VAL A 41 8.03 7.56 2.11
N ASN A 42 9.28 7.80 2.52
CA ASN A 42 9.75 9.16 2.78
C ASN A 42 9.83 9.96 1.47
N THR A 43 9.36 11.19 1.49
CA THR A 43 9.47 12.14 0.36
C THR A 43 10.22 13.40 0.83
N PRO A 44 10.76 14.24 -0.08
CA PRO A 44 11.43 15.47 0.33
C PRO A 44 10.47 16.41 1.09
N GLY A 45 10.65 16.51 2.41
CA GLY A 45 9.83 17.34 3.30
C GLY A 45 8.43 16.78 3.63
N SER A 46 8.18 15.49 3.38
CA SER A 46 6.91 14.84 3.75
C SER A 46 7.02 13.29 3.72
N PHE A 47 5.88 12.61 3.76
CA PHE A 47 5.74 11.18 3.52
C PHE A 47 4.61 10.90 2.54
N ALA A 48 4.62 9.70 1.96
CA ALA A 48 3.50 9.15 1.21
C ALA A 48 3.22 7.73 1.72
N CYS A 49 1.94 7.39 1.85
CA CYS A 49 1.51 6.04 2.18
C CYS A 49 1.06 5.30 0.92
N ASN A 50 1.62 4.13 0.70
CA ASN A 50 1.11 3.17 -0.28
C ASN A 50 0.17 2.20 0.44
N CYS A 51 -1.13 2.37 0.22
CA CYS A 51 -2.14 1.64 0.96
C CYS A 51 -2.26 0.18 0.53
N THR A 52 -2.53 -0.66 1.51
CA THR A 52 -2.96 -2.04 1.30
C THR A 52 -4.31 -2.06 0.59
N GLN A 53 -4.61 -3.19 -0.07
CA GLN A 53 -5.87 -3.35 -0.80
C GLN A 53 -7.07 -3.15 0.16
N GLY A 54 -8.05 -2.35 -0.27
CA GLY A 54 -9.21 -2.01 0.54
C GLY A 54 -9.09 -0.70 1.32
N PHE A 55 -7.92 -0.06 1.34
CA PHE A 55 -7.74 1.19 2.09
C PHE A 55 -7.34 2.35 1.18
N THR A 56 -7.72 3.55 1.59
CA THR A 56 -7.46 4.81 0.89
C THR A 56 -7.27 5.95 1.88
N GLY A 57 -6.95 7.14 1.35
CA GLY A 57 -6.64 8.34 2.12
C GLY A 57 -5.13 8.57 2.26
N PRO A 58 -4.70 9.78 2.71
CA PRO A 58 -3.28 10.14 2.83
C PRO A 58 -2.49 9.24 3.79
N ARG A 59 -3.17 8.65 4.79
CA ARG A 59 -2.58 7.75 5.78
C ARG A 59 -3.18 6.35 5.72
N CYS A 60 -3.89 6.00 4.65
CA CYS A 60 -4.60 4.72 4.53
C CYS A 60 -5.64 4.50 5.65
N GLU A 61 -6.20 5.59 6.17
CA GLU A 61 -7.12 5.59 7.31
C GLU A 61 -8.56 5.22 6.93
N THR A 62 -8.89 5.30 5.64
CA THR A 62 -10.25 5.11 5.15
C THR A 62 -10.40 3.72 4.54
N ASN A 63 -11.32 2.91 5.07
CA ASN A 63 -11.75 1.69 4.39
C ASN A 63 -12.59 2.04 3.15
N VAL A 64 -12.26 1.45 2.01
CA VAL A 64 -13.03 1.58 0.78
C VAL A 64 -14.29 0.73 0.93
N ASN A 65 -15.45 1.28 0.62
CA ASN A 65 -16.68 0.51 0.66
C ASN A 65 -16.90 -0.20 -0.68
N GLU A 66 -16.53 -1.49 -0.77
CA GLU A 66 -16.67 -2.26 -2.01
C GLU A 66 -18.14 -2.50 -2.42
N CYS A 67 -19.08 -2.31 -1.49
CA CYS A 67 -20.52 -2.44 -1.75
C CYS A 67 -21.16 -1.24 -2.46
N GLU A 68 -20.51 -0.06 -2.52
CA GLU A 68 -21.09 1.13 -3.19
C GLU A 68 -21.38 0.89 -4.67
N SER A 69 -20.62 0.01 -5.32
CA SER A 69 -20.82 -0.38 -6.71
C SER A 69 -22.02 -1.30 -6.92
N HIS A 70 -22.74 -1.68 -5.85
CA HIS A 70 -23.83 -2.65 -5.85
C HIS A 70 -23.45 -3.98 -6.55
N PRO A 71 -22.37 -4.66 -6.11
CA PRO A 71 -21.84 -5.81 -6.82
C PRO A 71 -22.66 -7.10 -6.62
N CYS A 72 -23.56 -7.12 -5.63
CA CYS A 72 -24.41 -8.28 -5.33
C CYS A 72 -25.66 -8.28 -6.22
N GLN A 73 -25.89 -9.40 -6.90
CA GLN A 73 -27.05 -9.63 -7.76
C GLN A 73 -28.18 -10.33 -6.99
N ASN A 74 -29.37 -10.38 -7.60
CA ASN A 74 -30.55 -11.11 -7.10
C ASN A 74 -30.96 -10.69 -5.69
N ASP A 75 -30.96 -9.39 -5.41
CA ASP A 75 -31.32 -8.80 -4.11
C ASP A 75 -30.49 -9.37 -2.94
N GLY A 76 -29.26 -9.83 -3.21
CA GLY A 76 -28.32 -10.25 -2.18
C GLY A 76 -27.86 -9.07 -1.34
N SER A 77 -27.78 -9.26 -0.02
CA SER A 77 -27.19 -8.29 0.90
C SER A 77 -25.68 -8.26 0.73
N CYS A 78 -25.11 -7.08 0.50
CA CYS A 78 -23.66 -6.89 0.40
C CYS A 78 -23.06 -6.62 1.78
N LEU A 79 -21.96 -7.30 2.08
CA LEU A 79 -21.12 -7.05 3.25
C LEU A 79 -19.75 -6.57 2.79
N ASP A 80 -19.40 -5.38 3.26
CA ASP A 80 -18.09 -4.76 3.08
C ASP A 80 -17.01 -5.57 3.80
N ASP A 81 -15.85 -5.76 3.17
CA ASP A 81 -14.72 -6.48 3.75
C ASP A 81 -13.43 -5.94 3.13
N PRO A 82 -12.48 -5.38 3.87
CA PRO A 82 -11.38 -4.62 3.29
C PRO A 82 -10.70 -5.30 2.10
N GLY A 83 -10.83 -4.69 0.92
CA GLY A 83 -10.23 -5.14 -0.33
C GLY A 83 -11.09 -6.15 -1.11
N THR A 84 -12.27 -6.48 -0.61
CA THR A 84 -13.21 -7.43 -1.19
C THR A 84 -14.65 -7.16 -0.72
N PHE A 85 -15.58 -8.04 -1.04
CA PHE A 85 -16.94 -7.97 -0.52
C PHE A 85 -17.51 -9.38 -0.44
N ARG A 86 -18.52 -9.56 0.41
CA ARG A 86 -19.26 -10.82 0.53
C ARG A 86 -20.74 -10.57 0.23
N CYS A 87 -21.29 -11.34 -0.68
CA CYS A 87 -22.74 -11.33 -0.91
C CYS A 87 -23.41 -12.43 -0.09
N VAL A 88 -24.43 -12.05 0.68
CA VAL A 88 -25.27 -12.96 1.45
C VAL A 88 -26.66 -12.97 0.84
N CYS A 89 -27.10 -14.13 0.39
CA CYS A 89 -28.48 -14.31 -0.07
C CYS A 89 -29.41 -14.51 1.13
N MET A 90 -30.60 -13.93 1.09
CA MET A 90 -31.63 -14.21 2.09
C MET A 90 -31.99 -15.71 2.07
N PRO A 91 -32.16 -16.36 3.23
CA PRO A 91 -32.56 -17.76 3.29
C PRO A 91 -34.01 -17.92 2.85
N GLY A 92 -34.18 -18.08 1.54
CA GLY A 92 -35.38 -18.53 0.86
C GLY A 92 -34.94 -19.27 -0.39
N ASN A 93 -35.31 -20.55 -0.48
CA ASN A 93 -35.25 -21.42 -1.66
C ASN A 93 -33.99 -22.27 -1.88
N ASP A 94 -32.78 -21.83 -1.53
CA ASP A 94 -31.58 -22.61 -1.85
C ASP A 94 -30.74 -22.90 -0.60
N GLN A 95 -30.72 -24.18 -0.24
CA GLN A 95 -29.97 -24.74 0.89
C GLN A 95 -28.50 -24.26 0.89
N GLY A 96 -28.18 -23.37 1.83
CA GLY A 96 -26.88 -23.37 2.51
C GLY A 96 -25.62 -23.25 1.65
N LYS A 97 -25.68 -22.71 0.43
CA LYS A 97 -24.46 -22.32 -0.29
C LYS A 97 -24.11 -20.92 0.17
N SER A 98 -23.23 -20.84 1.18
CA SER A 98 -22.37 -19.68 1.40
C SER A 98 -21.66 -19.42 0.06
N GLY A 99 -22.29 -18.60 -0.78
CA GLY A 99 -21.82 -18.30 -2.13
C GLY A 99 -20.58 -17.46 -1.99
N LYS A 100 -19.43 -18.12 -1.82
CA LYS A 100 -18.12 -17.52 -1.99
C LYS A 100 -17.97 -17.10 -3.47
N ARG A 101 -18.67 -16.06 -3.90
CA ARG A 101 -18.15 -15.22 -4.97
C ARG A 101 -17.15 -14.29 -4.31
N SER A 102 -15.99 -14.86 -3.97
CA SER A 102 -14.79 -14.11 -3.60
C SER A 102 -14.33 -13.43 -4.89
N GLY A 103 -15.02 -12.36 -5.28
CA GLY A 103 -14.63 -11.54 -6.40
C GLY A 103 -13.65 -10.51 -5.88
N ILE A 104 -12.36 -10.77 -6.05
CA ILE A 104 -11.43 -9.66 -6.27
C ILE A 104 -11.96 -8.94 -7.52
N SER A 105 -12.55 -7.76 -7.34
CA SER A 105 -12.65 -6.82 -8.45
C SER A 105 -11.23 -6.34 -8.72
N LEU A 106 -10.41 -7.22 -9.33
CA LEU A 106 -9.34 -6.72 -10.17
C LEU A 106 -10.09 -5.86 -11.17
N VAL A 107 -9.95 -4.54 -10.99
CA VAL A 107 -10.23 -3.54 -12.02
C VAL A 107 -9.98 -4.24 -13.33
N LYS A 108 -11.04 -4.38 -14.14
CA LYS A 108 -11.05 -5.09 -15.40
C LYS A 108 -10.08 -4.36 -16.33
N LEU A 109 -8.78 -4.56 -16.11
CA LEU A 109 -7.69 -4.19 -16.97
C LEU A 109 -7.85 -5.12 -18.16
N SER A 110 -8.58 -4.60 -19.14
CA SER A 110 -8.82 -5.15 -20.46
C SER A 110 -7.70 -6.08 -20.93
N ARG A 111 -7.97 -7.40 -21.05
CA ARG A 111 -7.42 -8.28 -22.09
C ARG A 111 -8.37 -9.45 -22.42
N HIS A 112 -8.99 -9.38 -23.62
CA HIS A 112 -9.39 -10.43 -24.58
C HIS A 112 -10.37 -11.53 -24.08
N HIS A 113 -11.51 -11.81 -24.72
CA HIS A 113 -11.73 -12.04 -26.16
C HIS A 113 -13.05 -11.41 -26.66
N VAL A 114 -12.99 -10.87 -27.87
CA VAL A 114 -14.12 -10.68 -28.78
C VAL A 114 -14.57 -12.06 -29.25
N GLU A 115 -15.84 -12.39 -29.05
CA GLU A 115 -16.74 -13.04 -30.03
C GLU A 115 -18.14 -12.46 -29.85
#